data_AF-A0A076NDS2-F1
#
_entry.id   AF-A0A076NDS2-F1
#
_cell.length_a   1.000
_cell.length_b   1.000
_cell.length_c   1.000
_cell.angle_alpha   90.00
_cell.angle_beta   90.00
_cell.angle_gamma   90.00
#
_symmetry.space_group_name_H-M   'P 1'
#
loop_
_entity.id
_entity.type
_entity.pdbx_description
1 polymer ?
#
loop_
_entity_poly.entity_id
_entity_poly.type
_entity_poly.pdbx_seq_one_letter_code
_entity_poly.pdbx_strand_id
1 'polypeptide(L)'
;MSRTSSLALVTAAAVTSTALFAPAASAAETPELLSGNVTWNIKESFLRYVQNPFVGSTITASDGAEKVEAEGKVVDFKLPVNAADSAFNDKGEGTIDLDGAIRIEGHKGAMDIQMSDFKIVINGNKGHLQADYVRKGAKPDADMDDAKNDDKPIVEFDVKESLVPTAGGKKEIIFTPTAMTESGVDIFGSSYKLGVPMEDSKVGVSLDFKNAETPANPNPSDQNGSTSPAAIGGIVVAVLAVLGGLAFATTLPQIQAMLGQFLPH
;
A
#
# COMPACT_ATOMS: atom_id res chain seq x y z
N MET A 1 73.81 2.24 56.30
CA MET A 1 72.76 1.19 56.16
C MET A 1 72.30 1.18 54.71
N SER A 2 71.87 0.00 54.27
CA SER A 2 71.81 -0.49 52.90
C SER A 2 70.88 0.25 51.92
N ARG A 3 71.32 0.26 50.64
CA ARG A 3 70.63 0.00 49.34
C ARG A 3 69.10 0.18 49.30
N THR A 4 68.49 0.78 48.25
CA THR A 4 68.35 0.18 46.90
C THR A 4 67.81 1.16 45.84
N SER A 5 68.20 0.92 44.58
CA SER A 5 67.64 1.48 43.34
C SER A 5 66.17 1.11 43.12
N SER A 6 65.45 1.89 42.28
CA SER A 6 64.38 1.35 41.42
C SER A 6 64.29 2.14 40.11
N LEU A 7 64.29 1.35 39.03
CA LEU A 7 64.18 1.76 37.63
C LEU A 7 62.72 2.04 37.23
N ALA A 8 62.60 2.71 36.09
CA ALA A 8 61.40 3.20 35.42
C ALA A 8 60.33 2.14 35.06
N LEU A 9 59.10 2.64 34.84
CA LEU A 9 58.27 2.20 33.72
C LEU A 9 57.31 3.34 33.31
N VAL A 10 57.55 3.94 32.15
CA VAL A 10 56.58 4.84 31.48
C VAL A 10 55.71 3.96 30.60
N THR A 11 54.45 3.78 30.99
CA THR A 11 53.47 3.04 30.18
C THR A 11 52.71 4.04 29.32
N ALA A 12 53.06 4.15 28.04
CA ALA A 12 52.28 4.88 27.06
C ALA A 12 51.12 4.00 26.59
N ALA A 13 49.90 4.33 27.01
CA ALA A 13 48.68 3.69 26.50
C ALA A 13 48.29 4.37 25.18
N ALA A 14 48.49 3.68 24.06
CA ALA A 14 47.96 4.09 22.77
C ALA A 14 46.47 3.71 22.70
N VAL A 15 45.58 4.71 22.70
CA VAL A 15 44.14 4.52 22.49
C VAL A 15 43.88 4.47 20.99
N THR A 16 43.73 3.27 20.43
CA THR A 16 43.25 3.09 19.06
C THR A 16 41.73 3.23 19.05
N SER A 17 41.23 4.41 18.70
CA SER A 17 39.81 4.65 18.46
C SER A 17 39.41 4.01 17.12
N THR A 18 38.99 2.75 17.14
CA THR A 18 38.24 2.16 16.03
C THR A 18 36.83 2.75 16.05
N ALA A 19 36.58 3.76 15.22
CA ALA A 19 35.22 4.21 14.93
C ALA A 19 34.49 3.09 14.18
N LEU A 20 33.61 2.38 14.88
CA LEU A 20 32.65 1.48 14.26
C LEU A 20 31.67 2.36 13.47
N PHE A 21 31.87 2.43 12.15
CA PHE A 21 30.82 2.90 11.25
C PHE A 21 29.70 1.86 11.28
N ALA A 22 28.70 2.08 12.12
CA ALA A 22 27.43 1.39 11.96
C ALA A 22 26.85 1.86 10.62
N PRO A 23 26.50 0.96 9.69
CA PRO A 23 25.73 1.36 8.53
C PRO A 23 24.44 1.98 9.05
N ALA A 24 24.21 3.25 8.72
CA ALA A 24 22.90 3.86 8.89
C ALA A 24 21.93 2.99 8.08
N ALA A 25 21.04 2.28 8.77
CA ALA A 25 19.94 1.60 8.11
C ALA A 25 19.08 2.69 7.46
N SER A 26 19.26 2.89 6.16
CA SER A 26 18.34 3.69 5.38
C SER A 26 16.98 3.02 5.53
N ALA A 27 16.02 3.71 6.15
CA ALA A 27 14.64 3.27 6.07
C ALA A 27 14.32 3.15 4.58
N ALA A 28 13.89 1.97 4.14
CA ALA A 28 13.42 1.81 2.78
C ALA A 28 12.18 2.70 2.63
N GLU A 29 12.30 3.78 1.85
CA GLU A 29 11.16 4.61 1.51
C GLU A 29 10.23 3.79 0.59
N THR A 30 8.93 3.79 0.90
CA THR A 30 7.93 3.20 0.00
C THR A 30 8.03 3.93 -1.35
N PRO A 31 8.22 3.21 -2.48
CA PRO A 31 8.23 3.82 -3.80
C PRO A 31 6.96 4.67 -4.02
N GLU A 32 7.15 5.89 -4.54
CA GLU A 32 6.06 6.81 -4.86
C GLU A 32 5.19 6.22 -5.99
N LEU A 33 3.88 6.08 -5.75
CA LEU A 33 2.92 5.64 -6.75
C LEU A 33 2.64 6.78 -7.74
N LEU A 34 2.77 6.51 -9.05
CA LEU A 34 2.55 7.51 -10.11
C LEU A 34 1.20 7.34 -10.81
N SER A 35 0.86 6.10 -11.16
CA SER A 35 -0.34 5.78 -11.91
C SER A 35 -0.63 4.28 -11.84
N GLY A 36 -1.74 3.87 -12.44
CA GLY A 36 -2.06 2.46 -12.58
C GLY A 36 -3.45 2.24 -13.14
N ASN A 37 -3.82 0.97 -13.22
CA ASN A 37 -5.17 0.55 -13.50
C ASN A 37 -5.49 -0.75 -12.76
N VAL A 38 -6.77 -0.90 -12.43
CA VAL A 38 -7.34 -2.12 -11.89
C VAL A 38 -8.31 -2.69 -12.90
N THR A 39 -8.22 -3.99 -13.18
CA THR A 39 -9.22 -4.70 -13.97
C THR A 39 -10.10 -5.55 -13.10
N TRP A 40 -11.39 -5.56 -13.36
CA TRP A 40 -12.33 -6.43 -12.65
C TRP A 40 -13.40 -6.96 -13.59
N ASN A 41 -13.45 -8.29 -13.72
CA ASN A 41 -14.39 -8.93 -14.64
C ASN A 41 -15.73 -9.27 -14.00
N ILE A 42 -15.95 -8.88 -12.74
CA ILE A 42 -17.08 -9.30 -11.89
C ILE A 42 -17.12 -10.82 -11.72
N LYS A 43 -17.56 -11.51 -12.77
CA LYS A 43 -17.52 -12.95 -12.98
C LYS A 43 -17.81 -13.20 -14.46
N GLU A 44 -17.03 -14.04 -15.13
CA GLU A 44 -17.22 -14.30 -16.55
C GLU A 44 -18.64 -14.79 -16.87
N SER A 45 -19.18 -15.73 -16.08
CA SER A 45 -20.54 -16.22 -16.31
C SER A 45 -21.62 -15.13 -16.15
N PHE A 46 -21.39 -14.14 -15.29
CA PHE A 46 -22.30 -13.02 -15.11
C PHE A 46 -22.26 -12.10 -16.34
N LEU A 47 -21.06 -11.73 -16.81
CA LEU A 47 -20.91 -10.95 -18.03
C LEU A 47 -21.53 -11.63 -19.25
N ARG A 48 -21.39 -12.95 -19.37
CA ARG A 48 -22.07 -13.73 -20.42
C ARG A 48 -23.60 -13.68 -20.27
N TYR A 49 -24.11 -13.79 -19.05
CA TYR A 49 -25.55 -13.72 -18.77
C TYR A 49 -26.14 -12.36 -19.16
N VAL A 50 -25.59 -11.26 -18.65
CA VAL A 50 -26.16 -9.92 -18.89
C VAL A 50 -26.07 -9.49 -20.35
N GLN A 51 -25.11 -10.04 -21.11
CA GLN A 51 -24.98 -9.78 -22.55
C GLN A 51 -25.82 -10.72 -23.43
N ASN A 52 -26.68 -11.57 -22.84
CA ASN A 52 -27.62 -12.36 -23.63
C ASN A 52 -28.77 -11.47 -24.15
N PRO A 53 -29.25 -11.69 -25.39
CA PRO A 53 -30.32 -10.88 -25.98
C PRO A 53 -31.61 -10.82 -25.16
N PHE A 54 -31.94 -11.87 -24.41
CA PHE A 54 -33.15 -11.93 -23.59
C PHE A 54 -33.06 -11.09 -22.31
N VAL A 55 -31.86 -10.81 -21.80
CA VAL A 55 -31.66 -9.87 -20.69
C VAL A 55 -31.76 -8.44 -21.21
N GLY A 56 -31.27 -8.21 -22.44
CA GLY A 56 -31.38 -6.90 -23.09
C GLY A 56 -30.62 -5.81 -22.35
N SER A 57 -29.46 -6.14 -21.78
CA SER A 57 -28.74 -5.19 -20.94
C SER A 57 -28.03 -4.09 -21.71
N THR A 58 -27.98 -2.92 -21.10
CA THR A 58 -27.05 -1.84 -21.41
C THR A 58 -25.93 -1.84 -20.37
N ILE A 59 -24.68 -1.92 -20.84
CA ILE A 59 -23.48 -1.87 -20.00
C ILE A 59 -22.73 -0.57 -20.34
N THR A 60 -22.58 0.29 -19.34
CA THR A 60 -21.90 1.58 -19.44
C THR A 60 -20.74 1.62 -18.46
N ALA A 61 -19.63 2.22 -18.91
CA ALA A 61 -18.52 2.64 -18.08
C ALA A 61 -18.34 4.16 -18.27
N SER A 62 -18.13 4.90 -17.19
CA SER A 62 -17.97 6.35 -17.19
C SER A 62 -16.89 6.81 -16.22
N ASP A 63 -16.64 8.12 -16.17
CA ASP A 63 -15.73 8.76 -15.20
C ASP A 63 -14.30 8.21 -15.24
N GLY A 64 -13.85 7.80 -16.43
CA GLY A 64 -12.53 7.22 -16.67
C GLY A 64 -12.52 5.69 -16.76
N ALA A 65 -13.58 5.00 -16.30
CA ALA A 65 -13.71 3.56 -16.49
C ALA A 65 -13.89 3.19 -17.97
N GLU A 66 -13.28 2.09 -18.38
CA GLU A 66 -13.39 1.55 -19.73
C GLU A 66 -13.93 0.12 -19.72
N LYS A 67 -14.70 -0.23 -20.74
CA LYS A 67 -15.06 -1.62 -21.01
C LYS A 67 -13.92 -2.27 -21.79
N VAL A 68 -13.44 -3.41 -21.33
CA VAL A 68 -12.52 -4.25 -22.08
C VAL A 68 -13.35 -5.26 -22.86
N GLU A 69 -13.20 -5.25 -24.18
CA GLU A 69 -13.96 -6.11 -25.08
C GLU A 69 -13.06 -7.14 -25.76
N ALA A 70 -13.55 -8.37 -25.86
CA ALA A 70 -12.98 -9.44 -26.67
C ALA A 70 -14.10 -10.04 -27.53
N GLU A 71 -13.84 -10.21 -28.83
CA GLU A 71 -14.84 -10.76 -29.77
C GLU A 71 -16.17 -10.01 -29.77
N GLY A 72 -16.13 -8.69 -29.53
CA GLY A 72 -17.32 -7.82 -29.48
C GLY A 72 -18.18 -8.00 -28.22
N LYS A 73 -17.65 -8.66 -27.18
CA LYS A 73 -18.30 -8.85 -25.87
C LYS A 73 -17.46 -8.19 -24.79
N VAL A 74 -18.11 -7.55 -23.82
CA VAL A 74 -17.45 -7.06 -22.60
C VAL A 74 -16.96 -8.26 -21.80
N VAL A 75 -15.67 -8.30 -21.50
CA VAL A 75 -15.01 -9.37 -20.74
C VAL A 75 -14.37 -8.88 -19.45
N ASP A 76 -14.15 -7.58 -19.33
CA ASP A 76 -13.54 -6.95 -18.16
C ASP A 76 -13.92 -5.46 -18.09
N PHE A 77 -13.70 -4.85 -16.93
CA PHE A 77 -13.74 -3.40 -16.75
C PHE A 77 -12.36 -2.92 -16.33
N LYS A 78 -11.89 -1.81 -16.88
CA LYS A 78 -10.62 -1.20 -16.51
C LYS A 78 -10.89 0.13 -15.81
N LEU A 79 -10.45 0.25 -14.56
CA LEU A 79 -10.61 1.39 -13.68
C LEU A 79 -9.24 2.06 -13.47
N PRO A 80 -9.06 3.35 -13.80
CA PRO A 80 -7.81 4.04 -13.55
C PRO A 80 -7.57 4.23 -12.05
N VAL A 81 -6.30 4.15 -11.63
CA VAL A 81 -5.89 4.42 -10.25
C VAL A 81 -5.80 5.92 -10.02
N ASN A 82 -6.45 6.40 -8.95
CA ASN A 82 -6.25 7.74 -8.42
C ASN A 82 -5.06 7.71 -7.44
N ALA A 83 -3.88 7.98 -7.98
CA ALA A 83 -2.64 7.93 -7.20
C ALA A 83 -2.56 9.02 -6.11
N ALA A 84 -3.31 10.12 -6.26
CA ALA A 84 -3.28 11.23 -5.31
C ALA A 84 -4.03 10.91 -4.00
N ASP A 85 -5.11 10.13 -4.11
CA ASP A 85 -5.94 9.73 -2.96
C ASP A 85 -5.53 8.35 -2.40
N SER A 86 -4.74 7.58 -3.16
CA SER A 86 -4.22 6.27 -2.73
C SER A 86 -3.19 6.38 -1.61
N ALA A 87 -3.27 5.49 -0.62
CA ALA A 87 -2.31 5.42 0.48
C ALA A 87 -2.10 3.98 0.97
N PHE A 88 -0.86 3.47 0.87
CA PHE A 88 -0.45 2.17 1.40
C PHE A 88 1.01 2.18 1.87
N ASN A 89 1.34 1.25 2.76
CA ASN A 89 2.67 1.13 3.34
C ASN A 89 3.64 0.36 2.42
N ASP A 90 4.90 0.24 2.84
CA ASP A 90 5.97 -0.53 2.18
C ASP A 90 5.65 -2.03 1.99
N LYS A 91 4.71 -2.58 2.77
CA LYS A 91 4.21 -3.95 2.64
C LYS A 91 3.04 -4.08 1.65
N GLY A 92 2.57 -2.95 1.09
CA GLY A 92 1.41 -2.91 0.20
C GLY A 92 0.07 -2.98 0.91
N GLU A 93 0.03 -2.78 2.23
CA GLU A 93 -1.21 -2.71 3.01
C GLU A 93 -1.73 -1.27 3.02
N GLY A 94 -3.03 -1.09 2.78
CA GLY A 94 -3.66 0.22 2.67
C GLY A 94 -4.77 0.23 1.63
N THR A 95 -5.02 1.41 1.07
CA THR A 95 -6.10 1.67 0.12
C THR A 95 -5.53 2.22 -1.18
N ILE A 96 -6.03 1.70 -2.30
CA ILE A 96 -5.80 2.23 -3.64
C ILE A 96 -7.15 2.69 -4.17
N ASP A 97 -7.31 4.00 -4.28
CA ASP A 97 -8.51 4.65 -4.79
C ASP A 97 -8.52 4.59 -6.31
N LEU A 98 -9.70 4.34 -6.89
CA LEU A 98 -9.90 4.17 -8.31
C LEU A 98 -10.96 5.15 -8.79
N ASP A 99 -10.69 5.79 -9.92
CA ASP A 99 -11.70 6.58 -10.60
C ASP A 99 -12.58 5.67 -11.47
N GLY A 100 -13.79 6.15 -11.76
CA GLY A 100 -14.70 5.51 -12.69
C GLY A 100 -15.99 4.99 -12.06
N ALA A 101 -16.96 4.75 -12.94
CA ALA A 101 -18.23 4.15 -12.59
C ALA A 101 -18.66 3.10 -13.61
N ILE A 102 -19.40 2.10 -13.13
CA ILE A 102 -19.95 1.00 -13.93
C ILE A 102 -21.45 0.95 -13.71
N ARG A 103 -22.21 0.85 -14.80
CA ARG A 103 -23.66 0.61 -14.76
C ARG A 103 -24.06 -0.56 -15.65
N ILE A 104 -24.86 -1.47 -15.08
CA ILE A 104 -25.45 -2.60 -15.79
C ILE A 104 -26.96 -2.55 -15.56
N GLU A 105 -27.68 -2.14 -16.60
CA GLU A 105 -29.14 -2.11 -16.60
C GLU A 105 -29.65 -3.20 -17.53
N GLY A 106 -30.60 -4.04 -17.09
CA GLY A 106 -31.19 -5.11 -17.89
C GLY A 106 -32.63 -5.41 -17.50
N HIS A 107 -33.25 -6.38 -18.18
CA HIS A 107 -34.65 -6.78 -17.98
C HIS A 107 -35.64 -5.61 -18.05
N LYS A 108 -35.43 -4.69 -18.99
CA LYS A 108 -36.25 -3.47 -19.17
C LYS A 108 -36.32 -2.60 -17.91
N GLY A 109 -35.20 -2.49 -17.18
CA GLY A 109 -35.06 -1.70 -15.96
C GLY A 109 -35.40 -2.44 -14.66
N ALA A 110 -35.79 -3.72 -14.74
CA ALA A 110 -36.00 -4.54 -13.54
C ALA A 110 -34.69 -4.95 -12.86
N MET A 111 -33.55 -4.76 -13.52
CA MET A 111 -32.21 -4.89 -12.93
C MET A 111 -31.42 -3.63 -13.29
N ASP A 112 -31.00 -2.85 -12.31
CA ASP A 112 -30.13 -1.69 -12.50
C ASP A 112 -29.08 -1.65 -11.39
N ILE A 113 -27.85 -2.03 -11.73
CA ILE A 113 -26.70 -2.04 -10.82
C ILE A 113 -25.79 -0.87 -11.21
N GLN A 114 -25.54 0.02 -10.27
CA GLN A 114 -24.66 1.17 -10.43
C GLN A 114 -23.58 1.07 -9.36
N MET A 115 -22.32 1.20 -9.75
CA MET A 115 -21.18 1.13 -8.85
C MET A 115 -20.20 2.25 -9.18
N SER A 116 -19.64 2.89 -8.16
CA SER A 116 -18.70 4.02 -8.26
C SER A 116 -17.79 4.05 -7.03
N ASP A 117 -16.82 4.97 -7.02
CA ASP A 117 -15.93 5.19 -5.87
C ASP A 117 -15.23 3.88 -5.43
N PHE A 118 -14.64 3.19 -6.42
CA PHE A 118 -14.03 1.89 -6.22
C PHE A 118 -12.72 2.02 -5.46
N LYS A 119 -12.45 1.09 -4.54
CA LYS A 119 -11.19 1.02 -3.80
C LYS A 119 -10.71 -0.41 -3.68
N ILE A 120 -9.41 -0.61 -3.89
CA ILE A 120 -8.74 -1.85 -3.47
C ILE A 120 -8.21 -1.62 -2.06
N VAL A 121 -8.63 -2.45 -1.11
CA VAL A 121 -8.15 -2.41 0.26
C VAL A 121 -7.38 -3.68 0.56
N ILE A 122 -6.18 -3.54 1.09
CA ILE A 122 -5.26 -4.63 1.42
C ILE A 122 -4.91 -4.59 2.91
N ASN A 123 -5.07 -5.73 3.57
CA ASN A 123 -4.69 -5.93 4.97
C ASN A 123 -4.00 -7.28 5.12
N GLY A 124 -2.67 -7.26 5.24
CA GLY A 124 -1.83 -8.45 5.27
C GLY A 124 -2.02 -9.33 4.04
N ASN A 125 -2.48 -10.56 4.27
CA ASN A 125 -2.68 -11.55 3.22
C ASN A 125 -4.11 -11.58 2.64
N LYS A 126 -4.94 -10.59 2.99
CA LYS A 126 -6.31 -10.45 2.50
C LYS A 126 -6.49 -9.10 1.84
N GLY A 127 -7.34 -9.07 0.83
CA GLY A 127 -7.77 -7.85 0.19
C GLY A 127 -9.19 -7.94 -0.29
N HIS A 128 -9.77 -6.79 -0.60
CA HIS A 128 -11.08 -6.71 -1.21
C HIS A 128 -11.17 -5.54 -2.17
N LEU A 129 -12.05 -5.67 -3.16
CA LEU A 129 -12.55 -4.54 -3.95
C LEU A 129 -13.84 -4.07 -3.29
N GLN A 130 -13.87 -2.82 -2.86
CA GLN A 130 -15.08 -2.15 -2.39
C GLN A 130 -15.54 -1.08 -3.36
N ALA A 131 -16.82 -0.70 -3.25
CA ALA A 131 -17.39 0.43 -3.98
C ALA A 131 -18.60 0.98 -3.25
N ASP A 132 -18.99 2.19 -3.63
CA ASP A 132 -20.38 2.64 -3.48
C ASP A 132 -21.24 1.89 -4.50
N TYR A 133 -22.47 1.56 -4.11
CA TYR A 133 -23.42 0.99 -5.06
C TYR A 133 -24.85 1.46 -4.84
N VAL A 134 -25.57 1.54 -5.96
CA VAL A 134 -27.02 1.64 -6.01
C VAL A 134 -27.53 0.45 -6.81
N ARG A 135 -28.38 -0.35 -6.20
CA ARG A 135 -29.14 -1.40 -6.88
C ARG A 135 -30.59 -0.96 -6.92
N LYS A 136 -31.19 -0.97 -8.11
CA LYS A 136 -32.62 -0.79 -8.28
C LYS A 136 -33.24 -1.98 -8.98
N GLY A 137 -34.53 -2.15 -8.74
CA GLY A 137 -35.31 -3.19 -9.39
C GLY A 137 -35.53 -4.41 -8.51
N ALA A 138 -35.96 -5.51 -9.14
CA ALA A 138 -36.30 -6.74 -8.46
C ALA A 138 -35.15 -7.75 -8.58
N LYS A 139 -34.82 -8.43 -7.48
CA LYS A 139 -34.06 -9.69 -7.58
C LYS A 139 -34.92 -10.71 -8.36
N PRO A 140 -34.32 -11.68 -9.08
CA PRO A 140 -35.09 -12.77 -9.67
C PRO A 140 -36.00 -13.40 -8.61
N ASP A 141 -37.29 -13.49 -8.90
CA ASP A 141 -38.32 -14.05 -8.00
C ASP A 141 -38.59 -13.28 -6.69
N ALA A 142 -38.25 -11.99 -6.62
CA ALA A 142 -38.53 -11.13 -5.47
C ALA A 142 -39.32 -9.86 -5.86
N ASP A 143 -39.87 -9.18 -4.84
CA ASP A 143 -40.41 -7.83 -5.00
C ASP A 143 -39.31 -6.81 -5.34
N MET A 144 -39.74 -5.63 -5.81
CA MET A 144 -38.84 -4.48 -5.98
C MET A 144 -38.13 -4.18 -4.65
N ASP A 145 -36.81 -4.14 -4.69
CA ASP A 145 -35.97 -3.99 -3.53
C ASP A 145 -34.75 -3.14 -3.91
N ASP A 146 -34.81 -1.85 -3.63
CA ASP A 146 -33.73 -0.93 -3.93
C ASP A 146 -32.73 -0.91 -2.76
N ALA A 147 -31.45 -0.88 -3.07
CA ALA A 147 -30.38 -0.74 -2.10
C ALA A 147 -29.45 0.41 -2.49
N LYS A 148 -28.99 1.16 -1.50
CA LYS A 148 -27.91 2.14 -1.65
C LYS A 148 -26.99 2.01 -0.45
N ASN A 149 -25.72 1.77 -0.71
CA ASN A 149 -24.71 1.69 0.33
C ASN A 149 -23.39 2.25 -0.17
N ASP A 150 -22.62 2.75 0.77
CA ASP A 150 -21.35 3.41 0.51
C ASP A 150 -20.20 2.56 1.09
N ASP A 151 -19.06 2.54 0.40
CA ASP A 151 -17.81 1.87 0.79
C ASP A 151 -17.97 0.41 1.23
N LYS A 152 -18.73 -0.39 0.46
CA LYS A 152 -18.96 -1.79 0.80
C LYS A 152 -18.00 -2.73 0.09
N PRO A 153 -17.36 -3.67 0.80
CA PRO A 153 -16.54 -4.70 0.16
C PRO A 153 -17.46 -5.57 -0.69
N ILE A 154 -17.17 -5.75 -1.97
CA ILE A 154 -18.00 -6.49 -2.93
C ILE A 154 -17.44 -7.90 -3.14
N VAL A 155 -16.14 -7.97 -3.40
CA VAL A 155 -15.41 -9.23 -3.55
C VAL A 155 -14.14 -9.20 -2.72
N GLU A 156 -13.80 -10.33 -2.13
CA GLU A 156 -12.56 -10.55 -1.38
C GLU A 156 -11.63 -11.51 -2.13
N PHE A 157 -10.34 -11.41 -1.84
CA PHE A 157 -9.31 -12.23 -2.45
C PHE A 157 -8.07 -12.39 -1.55
N ASP A 158 -7.27 -13.41 -1.84
CA ASP A 158 -6.01 -13.66 -1.16
C ASP A 158 -4.86 -12.85 -1.77
N VAL A 159 -4.05 -12.24 -0.91
CA VAL A 159 -2.86 -11.47 -1.28
C VAL A 159 -1.63 -12.32 -0.94
N LYS A 160 -1.00 -12.86 -1.99
CA LYS A 160 0.16 -13.76 -1.87
C LYS A 160 1.49 -13.05 -2.06
N GLU A 161 1.44 -11.87 -2.66
CA GLU A 161 2.59 -11.05 -2.99
C GLU A 161 2.28 -9.58 -2.70
N SER A 162 3.30 -8.83 -2.29
CA SER A 162 3.17 -7.39 -2.08
C SER A 162 2.92 -6.65 -3.41
N LEU A 163 2.05 -5.63 -3.35
CA LEU A 163 1.81 -4.67 -4.43
C LEU A 163 2.95 -3.67 -4.62
N VAL A 164 3.85 -3.55 -3.64
CA VAL A 164 5.01 -2.66 -3.69
C VAL A 164 6.20 -3.43 -4.24
N PRO A 165 6.81 -3.00 -5.36
CA PRO A 165 8.01 -3.62 -5.88
C PRO A 165 9.24 -3.22 -5.03
N THR A 166 10.24 -4.10 -4.96
CA THR A 166 11.46 -3.89 -4.14
C THR A 166 12.31 -2.70 -4.62
N ALA A 167 12.21 -2.37 -5.90
CA ALA A 167 12.65 -1.11 -6.47
C ALA A 167 11.46 -0.54 -7.26
N GLY A 168 11.41 0.78 -7.47
CA GLY A 168 10.36 1.40 -8.28
C GLY A 168 10.21 0.80 -9.69
N GLY A 169 9.19 1.23 -10.43
CA GLY A 169 8.82 0.65 -11.73
C GLY A 169 7.44 0.00 -11.68
N LYS A 170 7.19 -0.97 -12.57
CA LYS A 170 5.86 -1.57 -12.74
C LYS A 170 5.65 -2.78 -11.82
N LYS A 171 4.47 -2.90 -11.21
CA LYS A 171 4.00 -4.12 -10.55
C LYS A 171 2.66 -4.53 -11.14
N GLU A 172 2.54 -5.81 -11.51
CA GLU A 172 1.29 -6.41 -11.98
C GLU A 172 0.97 -7.65 -11.13
N ILE A 173 -0.27 -7.74 -10.64
CA ILE A 173 -0.79 -8.89 -9.87
C ILE A 173 -2.20 -9.20 -10.36
N ILE A 174 -2.54 -10.49 -10.45
CA ILE A 174 -3.91 -10.94 -10.64
C ILE A 174 -4.34 -11.72 -9.40
N PHE A 175 -5.39 -11.24 -8.75
CA PHE A 175 -6.06 -11.89 -7.64
C PHE A 175 -7.18 -12.78 -8.16
N THR A 176 -7.00 -14.09 -8.05
CA THR A 176 -7.99 -15.10 -8.46
C THR A 176 -7.77 -16.41 -7.68
N PRO A 177 -8.84 -17.17 -7.36
CA PRO A 177 -10.24 -16.78 -7.46
C PRO A 177 -10.60 -15.67 -6.46
N THR A 178 -11.65 -14.90 -6.76
CA THR A 178 -12.28 -14.00 -5.78
C THR A 178 -13.49 -14.69 -5.15
N ALA A 179 -13.97 -14.18 -4.02
CA ALA A 179 -15.21 -14.64 -3.40
C ALA A 179 -16.16 -13.46 -3.15
N MET A 180 -17.47 -13.67 -3.28
CA MET A 180 -18.46 -12.63 -2.96
C MET A 180 -18.55 -12.43 -1.45
N THR A 181 -18.62 -11.17 -1.04
CA THR A 181 -18.99 -10.77 0.33
C THR A 181 -20.52 -10.72 0.47
N GLU A 182 -21.01 -10.31 1.65
CA GLU A 182 -22.44 -10.08 1.86
C GLU A 182 -23.00 -9.01 0.92
N SER A 183 -22.24 -7.93 0.70
CA SER A 183 -22.67 -6.84 -0.20
C SER A 183 -22.58 -7.26 -1.67
N GLY A 184 -21.59 -8.08 -2.05
CA GLY A 184 -21.56 -8.68 -3.39
C GLY A 184 -22.79 -9.56 -3.65
N VAL A 185 -23.21 -10.37 -2.66
CA VAL A 185 -24.44 -11.17 -2.76
C VAL A 185 -25.68 -10.30 -2.82
N ASP A 186 -25.74 -9.16 -2.10
CA ASP A 186 -26.88 -8.24 -2.23
C ASP A 186 -26.98 -7.60 -3.62
N ILE A 187 -25.84 -7.19 -4.20
CA ILE A 187 -25.77 -6.57 -5.52
C ILE A 187 -26.19 -7.56 -6.62
N PHE A 188 -25.58 -8.75 -6.62
CA PHE A 188 -25.65 -9.69 -7.74
C PHE A 188 -26.66 -10.83 -7.54
N GLY A 189 -27.25 -10.93 -6.35
CA GLY A 189 -28.34 -11.84 -6.00
C GLY A 189 -27.90 -13.14 -5.31
N SER A 190 -28.89 -13.84 -4.75
CA SER A 190 -28.71 -15.03 -3.90
C SER A 190 -28.20 -16.28 -4.62
N SER A 191 -28.03 -16.23 -5.94
CA SER A 191 -27.34 -17.28 -6.69
C SER A 191 -25.87 -17.39 -6.31
N TYR A 192 -25.28 -16.32 -5.77
CA TYR A 192 -23.93 -16.31 -5.23
C TYR A 192 -23.94 -16.70 -3.76
N LYS A 193 -22.94 -17.50 -3.36
CA LYS A 193 -22.76 -17.91 -1.96
C LYS A 193 -21.64 -17.09 -1.35
N LEU A 194 -21.91 -16.53 -0.17
CA LEU A 194 -20.95 -15.80 0.64
C LEU A 194 -19.66 -16.60 0.84
N GLY A 195 -18.52 -15.98 0.56
CA GLY A 195 -17.18 -16.55 0.82
C GLY A 195 -16.80 -17.76 -0.03
N VAL A 196 -17.63 -18.14 -1.02
CA VAL A 196 -17.31 -19.25 -1.92
C VAL A 196 -16.46 -18.74 -3.09
N PRO A 197 -15.25 -19.29 -3.31
CA PRO A 197 -14.40 -18.90 -4.43
C PRO A 197 -15.08 -19.10 -5.79
N MET A 198 -14.92 -18.11 -6.66
CA MET A 198 -15.41 -18.08 -8.03
C MET A 198 -14.23 -18.12 -9.01
N GLU A 199 -13.98 -19.28 -9.61
CA GLU A 199 -12.84 -19.54 -10.51
C GLU A 199 -12.80 -18.61 -11.74
N ASP A 200 -13.95 -18.13 -12.20
CA ASP A 200 -14.08 -17.22 -13.34
C ASP A 200 -14.21 -15.76 -12.92
N SER A 201 -13.84 -15.42 -11.68
CA SER A 201 -13.72 -14.05 -11.19
C SER A 201 -12.28 -13.70 -10.83
N LYS A 202 -11.86 -12.50 -11.23
CA LYS A 202 -10.50 -11.98 -11.04
C LYS A 202 -10.50 -10.48 -10.84
N VAL A 203 -9.56 -10.01 -10.02
CA VAL A 203 -9.19 -8.59 -9.89
C VAL A 203 -7.72 -8.47 -10.31
N GLY A 204 -7.43 -7.76 -11.38
CA GLY A 204 -6.07 -7.43 -11.82
C GLY A 204 -5.67 -6.06 -11.31
N VAL A 205 -4.42 -5.91 -10.88
CA VAL A 205 -3.85 -4.63 -10.43
C VAL A 205 -2.54 -4.42 -11.16
N SER A 206 -2.41 -3.28 -11.85
CA SER A 206 -1.21 -2.83 -12.55
C SER A 206 -0.84 -1.43 -12.05
N LEU A 207 0.27 -1.31 -11.35
CA LEU A 207 0.75 -0.07 -10.71
C LEU A 207 2.09 0.34 -11.30
N ASP A 208 2.24 1.63 -11.54
CA ASP A 208 3.47 2.28 -11.97
C ASP A 208 4.01 3.13 -10.82
N PHE A 209 5.22 2.79 -10.35
CA PHE A 209 5.92 3.52 -9.30
C PHE A 209 7.08 4.32 -9.87
N LYS A 210 7.41 5.44 -9.22
CA LYS A 210 8.61 6.19 -9.51
C LYS A 210 9.83 5.33 -9.21
N ASN A 211 10.77 5.30 -10.15
CA ASN A 211 12.05 4.62 -9.94
C ASN A 211 12.81 5.28 -8.78
N ALA A 212 13.45 4.47 -7.95
CA ALA A 212 14.36 4.98 -6.92
C ALA A 212 15.49 5.76 -7.61
N GLU A 213 15.68 7.01 -7.21
CA GLU A 213 16.84 7.78 -7.66
C GLU A 213 18.09 7.13 -7.05
N THR A 214 19.04 6.73 -7.90
CA THR A 214 20.37 6.32 -7.43
C THR A 214 20.97 7.52 -6.69
N PRO A 215 21.36 7.41 -5.41
CA PRO A 215 22.04 8.50 -4.73
C PRO A 215 23.25 8.92 -5.57
N ALA A 216 23.36 10.21 -5.87
CA ALA A 216 24.55 10.74 -6.52
C ALA A 216 25.76 10.36 -5.66
N ASN A 217 26.63 9.49 -6.18
CA ASN A 217 27.89 9.17 -5.53
C ASN A 217 28.66 10.49 -5.37
N PRO A 218 29.00 10.95 -4.15
CA PRO A 218 29.83 12.14 -4.01
C PRO A 218 31.15 11.86 -4.70
N ASN A 219 31.36 12.54 -5.84
CA ASN A 219 32.57 12.38 -6.63
C ASN A 219 33.77 12.83 -5.77
N PRO A 220 34.80 11.99 -5.53
CA PRO A 220 35.95 12.36 -4.70
C PRO A 220 36.83 13.48 -5.28
N SER A 221 36.46 14.06 -6.42
CA SER A 221 37.32 14.87 -7.26
C SER A 221 37.35 16.38 -6.92
N ASP A 222 36.52 16.86 -6.00
CA ASP A 222 36.48 18.28 -5.61
C ASP A 222 37.47 18.65 -4.48
N GLN A 223 38.53 17.85 -4.28
CA GLN A 223 39.68 18.21 -3.43
C GLN A 223 40.94 18.55 -4.25
N ASN A 224 40.81 19.38 -5.27
CA ASN A 224 41.98 20.00 -5.90
C ASN A 224 41.98 21.53 -5.71
N GLY A 225 41.87 21.95 -4.44
CA GLY A 225 42.23 23.29 -3.98
C GLY A 225 43.69 23.29 -3.54
N SER A 226 44.55 23.87 -4.38
CA SER A 226 45.97 24.12 -4.11
C SER A 226 46.20 24.69 -2.69
N THR A 227 46.90 23.95 -1.83
CA THR A 227 47.40 24.45 -0.55
C THR A 227 48.93 24.42 -0.53
N SER A 228 49.50 25.63 -0.47
CA SER A 228 50.89 25.93 -0.14
C SER A 228 51.33 25.23 1.16
N PRO A 229 52.59 24.77 1.28
CA PRO A 229 53.06 24.00 2.43
C PRO A 229 53.35 24.89 3.65
N ALA A 230 52.32 25.22 4.44
CA ALA A 230 52.47 25.69 5.82
C ALA A 230 51.11 25.73 6.56
N ALA A 231 50.71 24.61 7.20
CA ALA A 231 49.93 24.58 8.45
C ALA A 231 49.48 23.14 8.74
N ILE A 232 50.03 22.57 9.81
CA ILE A 232 49.54 21.34 10.44
C ILE A 232 48.38 21.71 11.37
N GLY A 233 47.24 21.05 11.23
CA GLY A 233 46.24 20.88 12.29
C GLY A 233 44.96 21.70 12.16
N GLY A 234 43.82 21.02 11.99
CA GLY A 234 42.50 21.62 12.15
C GLY A 234 41.38 20.79 11.51
N ILE A 235 40.94 19.74 12.21
CA ILE A 235 39.73 18.98 11.86
C ILE A 235 38.52 19.91 12.00
N VAL A 236 37.74 20.07 10.93
CA VAL A 236 36.46 20.78 10.94
C VAL A 236 35.45 19.90 11.66
N VAL A 237 35.07 20.35 12.86
CA VAL A 237 33.90 19.88 13.59
C VAL A 237 32.66 20.47 12.91
N ALA A 238 31.85 19.61 12.27
CA ALA A 238 30.46 19.91 11.99
C ALA A 238 29.60 19.16 13.02
N VAL A 239 29.22 19.85 14.10
CA VAL A 239 28.20 19.38 15.03
C VAL A 239 26.84 19.56 14.35
N LEU A 240 26.15 18.47 14.06
CA LEU A 240 24.70 18.47 13.93
C LEU A 240 24.11 17.65 15.08
N ALA A 241 23.49 18.35 16.01
CA ALA A 241 22.68 17.78 17.06
C ALA A 241 21.34 17.35 16.47
N VAL A 242 21.01 16.07 16.56
CA VAL A 242 19.61 15.61 16.61
C VAL A 242 19.48 14.59 17.73
N LEU A 243 18.53 14.88 18.60
CA LEU A 243 18.27 14.29 19.90
C LEU A 243 17.85 12.83 19.81
N GLY A 244 18.36 12.03 20.76
CA GLY A 244 17.84 10.71 21.06
C GLY A 244 16.45 10.80 21.70
N GLY A 245 15.46 10.22 21.03
CA GLY A 245 14.29 9.69 21.70
C GLY A 245 14.64 8.35 22.34
N LEU A 246 14.28 8.18 23.62
CA LEU A 246 14.23 6.94 24.43
C LEU A 246 15.13 6.87 25.69
N ALA A 247 15.87 7.91 26.07
CA ALA A 247 16.58 7.92 27.35
C ALA A 247 16.42 9.19 28.21
N PHE A 248 15.38 9.98 27.98
CA PHE A 248 15.04 11.16 28.80
C PHE A 248 13.60 11.09 29.35
N ALA A 249 13.32 10.05 30.13
CA ALA A 249 12.09 9.99 30.93
C ALA A 249 12.34 9.79 32.44
N THR A 250 13.60 9.85 32.89
CA THR A 250 13.96 9.60 34.31
C THR A 250 14.56 10.80 35.04
N THR A 251 14.66 11.98 34.42
CA THR A 251 15.26 13.17 35.05
C THR A 251 14.29 14.32 35.30
N LEU A 252 12.99 14.14 35.06
CA LEU A 252 11.98 15.14 35.41
C LEU A 252 11.59 15.01 36.89
N PRO A 253 11.77 16.06 37.72
CA PRO A 253 11.46 16.02 39.17
C PRO A 253 9.97 15.76 39.47
N GLN A 254 9.09 15.86 38.48
CA GLN A 254 7.66 15.58 38.63
C GLN A 254 7.31 14.09 38.57
N ILE A 255 8.21 13.22 38.07
CA ILE A 255 7.99 11.76 37.99
C ILE A 255 8.47 11.04 39.26
N GLN A 256 9.47 11.57 39.96
CA GLN A 256 9.94 11.02 41.25
C GLN A 256 8.90 11.11 42.38
N ALA A 257 7.97 12.08 42.31
CA ALA A 257 6.92 12.23 43.32
C ALA A 257 5.79 11.18 43.19
N MET A 258 5.58 10.58 42.01
CA MET A 258 4.54 9.56 41.82
C MET A 258 4.99 8.14 42.23
N LEU A 259 6.30 7.88 42.30
CA LEU A 259 6.84 6.55 42.62
C LEU A 259 6.97 6.27 44.12
N GLY A 260 6.90 7.30 44.98
CA GLY A 260 6.96 7.15 46.44
C GLY A 260 5.67 6.67 47.10
N GLN A 261 4.57 6.52 46.35
CA GLN A 261 3.25 6.23 46.90
C GLN A 261 2.83 4.75 46.82
N PHE A 262 3.70 3.86 46.33
CA PHE A 262 3.34 2.47 46.02
C PHE A 262 4.20 1.38 46.69
N LEU A 263 5.01 1.68 47.69
CA LEU A 263 5.72 0.64 48.45
C LEU A 263 5.52 0.80 49.97
N PRO A 264 5.02 -0.23 50.68
CA PRO A 264 4.93 -0.26 52.14
C PRO A 264 6.32 -0.45 52.77
N HIS A 265 6.49 0.10 53.98
CA HIS A 265 7.72 0.06 54.78
C HIS A 265 8.22 -1.35 55.09
#